data_AF-A0A0Q4ZAA2-F1
#
_entry.id   AF-A0A0Q4ZAA2-F1
#
_cell.length_a   1.000
_cell.length_b   1.000
_cell.length_c   1.000
_cell.angle_alpha   90.00
_cell.angle_beta   90.00
_cell.angle_gamma   90.00
#
_symmetry.space_group_name_H-M   'P 1'
#
loop_
_entity.id
_entity.type
_entity.pdbx_description
1 polymer ?
#
loop_
_entity_poly.entity_id
_entity_poly.type
_entity_poly.pdbx_seq_one_letter_code
_entity_poly.pdbx_strand_id
1 'polypeptide(L)' 'MDFPGPSEAVEEAKKFLPLVASEEAPGGGDVQHFSLTVRDETGRAIYSAVVSFTGTWLAA' A
#
# COMPACT_ATOMS: atom_id res chain seq x y z
N MET A 1 4.70 10.08 10.28
CA MET A 1 5.25 10.98 9.25
C MET A 1 4.28 12.12 9.17
N ASP A 2 4.76 13.34 9.43
CA ASP A 2 3.90 14.52 9.41
C ASP A 2 3.93 15.12 8.01
N PHE A 3 2.75 15.28 7.42
CA PHE A 3 2.59 15.83 6.07
C PHE A 3 2.01 17.24 6.15
N PRO A 4 2.44 18.16 5.26
CA PRO A 4 1.91 19.53 5.20
C PRO A 4 0.39 19.59 4.97
N GLY A 5 -0.19 18.54 4.40
CA GLY A 5 -1.62 18.43 4.17
C GLY A 5 -2.07 17.05 3.65
N PRO A 6 -3.40 16.85 3.52
CA PRO A 6 -3.98 15.61 3.02
C PRO A 6 -3.47 15.18 1.64
N SER A 7 -3.21 16.14 0.75
CA SER A 7 -2.78 15.84 -0.62
C SER A 7 -1.37 15.25 -0.63
N GLU A 8 -0.47 15.81 0.17
CA GLU A 8 0.91 15.35 0.31
C GLU A 8 0.96 13.96 0.94
N ALA A 9 0.12 13.70 1.94
CA ALA A 9 -0.02 12.38 2.55
C ALA A 9 -0.51 11.33 1.54
N VAL A 10 -1.44 11.70 0.66
CA VAL A 10 -1.94 10.83 -0.42
C VAL A 10 -0.87 10.55 -1.47
N GLU A 11 -0.12 11.57 -1.90
CA GLU A 11 0.96 11.38 -2.87
C GLU A 11 2.08 10.49 -2.31
N GLU A 12 2.39 10.62 -1.03
CA GLU A 12 3.38 9.75 -0.40
C GLU A 12 2.85 8.32 -0.22
N ALA A 13 1.58 8.16 0.17
CA ALA A 13 0.91 6.87 0.22
C ALA A 13 0.99 6.11 -1.11
N LYS A 14 0.81 6.81 -2.24
CA LYS A 14 0.89 6.24 -3.59
C LYS A 14 2.30 5.74 -3.95
N LYS A 15 3.36 6.36 -3.43
CA LYS A 15 4.75 5.93 -3.67
C LYS A 15 5.16 4.78 -2.72
N PHE A 16 4.70 4.85 -1.48
CA PHE A 16 5.09 3.92 -0.44
C PHE A 16 4.50 2.52 -0.62
N LEU A 17 3.21 2.45 -0.98
CA LEU A 17 2.50 1.17 -1.05
C LEU A 17 3.08 0.20 -2.12
N PRO A 18 3.48 0.65 -3.33
CA PRO A 18 4.19 -0.20 -4.28
C PRO A 18 5.57 -0.66 -3.81
N LEU A 19 6.29 0.17 -3.05
CA LEU A 19 7.61 -0.18 -2.51
C LEU A 19 7.49 -1.36 -1.53
N VAL A 20 6.57 -1.25 -0.56
CA VAL A 20 6.27 -2.34 0.39
C VAL A 20 5.88 -3.61 -0.35
N ALA A 21 4.99 -3.50 -1.34
CA ALA A 21 4.58 -4.65 -2.12
C ALA A 21 5.77 -5.29 -2.87
N SER A 22 6.73 -4.51 -3.37
CA SER A 22 7.90 -5.03 -4.09
C SER A 22 8.92 -5.77 -3.20
N GLU A 23 9.04 -5.38 -1.93
CA GLU A 23 9.94 -6.02 -0.97
C GLU A 23 9.34 -7.31 -0.38
N GLU A 24 8.01 -7.32 -0.18
CA GLU A 24 7.29 -8.41 0.49
C GLU A 24 6.76 -9.49 -0.48
N ALA A 25 6.45 -9.12 -1.73
CA ALA A 25 5.96 -10.07 -2.74
C ALA A 25 6.93 -11.23 -3.04
N PRO A 26 8.26 -11.06 -3.11
CA PRO A 26 9.20 -12.15 -3.36
C PRO A 26 9.27 -13.20 -2.23
N GLY A 27 8.77 -12.88 -1.03
CA GLY A 27 8.94 -13.72 0.18
C GLY A 27 7.72 -14.57 0.57
N GLY A 28 6.55 -14.38 -0.06
CA GLY A 28 5.31 -15.05 0.30
C GLY A 28 4.49 -15.47 -0.92
N GLY A 29 3.60 -16.45 -0.73
CA GLY A 29 2.90 -17.19 -1.78
C GLY A 29 2.13 -16.35 -2.80
N ASP A 30 1.58 -17.06 -3.80
CA ASP A 30 1.05 -16.52 -5.05
C ASP A 30 0.01 -15.38 -4.93
N VAL A 31 -0.57 -15.12 -3.76
CA VAL A 31 -1.52 -14.02 -3.56
C VAL A 31 -1.17 -13.21 -2.32
N GLN A 32 -1.00 -11.90 -2.48
CA GLN A 32 -0.79 -10.96 -1.38
C GLN A 32 -1.60 -9.68 -1.55
N HIS A 33 -2.03 -9.12 -0.42
CA HIS A 33 -2.81 -7.89 -0.33
C HIS A 33 -2.19 -6.96 0.70
N PHE A 34 -1.82 -5.76 0.25
CA PHE A 34 -1.30 -4.70 1.11
C PHE A 34 -2.28 -3.55 1.13
N SER A 35 -2.67 -3.11 2.33
CA SER A 35 -3.58 -1.98 2.52
C SER A 35 -2.93 -0.90 3.37
N LEU A 36 -3.12 0.35 2.98
CA LEU A 36 -2.76 1.52 3.76
C LEU A 36 -4.01 2.37 3.99
N THR A 37 -4.15 2.87 5.22
CA THR A 37 -5.12 3.91 5.55
C THR A 37 -4.38 5.14 6.06
N VAL A 38 -4.61 6.29 5.41
CA VAL A 38 -4.16 7.59 5.89
C VAL A 38 -5.26 8.19 6.75
N ARG A 39 -4.89 8.63 7.94
CA ARG A 39 -5.79 9.30 8.90
C ARG A 39 -5.31 10.73 9.15
N ASP A 40 -6.24 11.63 9.37
CA ASP A 40 -5.91 12.97 9.88
C ASP A 40 -5.54 12.93 11.38
N GLU A 41 -5.17 14.07 11.92
CA GLU A 41 -4.80 14.27 13.33
C GLU A 41 -5.91 13.91 14.33
N THR A 42 -7.17 13.89 13.90
CA THR A 42 -8.32 13.47 14.72
C THR A 42 -8.53 11.95 14.68
N GLY A 43 -7.74 11.23 13.89
CA GLY A 43 -7.86 9.80 13.67
C GLY A 43 -8.89 9.42 12.60
N ARG A 44 -9.53 10.40 11.93
CA ARG A 44 -10.49 10.15 10.86
C ARG A 44 -9.76 9.71 9.60
N ALA A 45 -10.22 8.62 8.97
CA ALA A 45 -9.67 8.16 7.71
C ALA A 45 -9.99 9.17 6.59
N ILE A 46 -8.96 9.62 5.89
CA ILE A 46 -9.06 10.58 4.79
C ILE A 46 -8.68 9.97 3.44
N TYR A 47 -7.95 8.84 3.44
CA TYR A 47 -7.61 8.09 2.25
C TYR A 47 -7.34 6.62 2.57
N SER A 48 -7.68 5.74 1.63
CA SER A 48 -7.38 4.32 1.70
C SER A 48 -6.89 3.85 0.35
N ALA A 49 -5.84 3.05 0.34
CA ALA A 49 -5.28 2.43 -0.86
C ALA A 49 -5.00 0.95 -0.61
N VAL A 50 -5.13 0.16 -1.67
CA VAL A 50 -4.83 -1.27 -1.68
C VAL A 50 -4.00 -1.59 -2.91
N VAL A 51 -2.96 -2.40 -2.72
CA VAL A 51 -2.20 -3.05 -3.79
C VAL A 51 -2.35 -4.55 -3.60
N SER A 52 -2.75 -5.23 -4.68
CA SER A 52 -2.90 -6.69 -4.72
C SER A 52 -1.94 -7.26 -5.76
N PHE A 53 -1.28 -8.36 -5.40
CA PHE A 53 -0.52 -9.18 -6.34
C PHE A 53 -1.12 -10.58 -6.37
N THR A 54 -1.33 -11.10 -7.57
CA THR A 54 -1.78 -12.47 -7.84
C THR A 54 -0.88 -13.07 -8.92
N GLY A 55 -0.08 -14.05 -8.54
CA GLY A 55 0.62 -14.96 -9.42
C GLY A 55 -0.21 -16.23 -9.64
N THR A 56 0.05 -16.92 -10.73
CA THR A 56 -0.40 -18.29 -10.93
C THR A 56 0.71 -19.00 -11.68
N TRP A 57 1.10 -20.18 -11.22
CA TRP A 57 2.08 -21.00 -11.92
C TRP A 57 1.52 -21.42 -13.27
N LEU A 58 2.11 -20.91 -14.35
CA LEU A 58 1.75 -21.26 -15.73
C LEU A 58 2.61 -22.46 -16.16
N ALA A 59 2.27 -23.63 -15.64
CA ALA A 59 2.92 -24.94 -15.83
C ALA A 59 4.25 -25.15 -15.07
N ALA A 60 4.47 -26.41 -14.70
CA ALA A 60 5.61 -26.93 -13.93
C ALA A 60 6.77 -27.36 -14.84
#